data_AF-R7MYF1-F1
#
_entry.id   AF-R7MYF1-F1
#
_cell.length_a   1.000
_cell.length_b   1.000
_cell.length_c   1.000
_cell.angle_alpha   90.00
_cell.angle_beta   90.00
_cell.angle_gamma   90.00
#
_symmetry.space_group_name_H-M   'P 1'
#
loop_
_entity.id
_entity.type
_entity.pdbx_description
1 polymer ?
#
loop_
_entity_poly.entity_id
_entity_poly.type
_entity_poly.pdbx_seq_one_letter_code
_entity_poly.pdbx_strand_id
1 'polypeptide(L)'
;MEKQWKSLVGMAGVVIASILCAMLLLMITGWIPKSMIRESCVESGAYFEEHELFPLLLEGQFNTRQDNYADCILVNILYHIDKKDLLRSLIKASYYNPELQSVEVSLAESLAGDKTPDVDYFRYWHGGMVLLRPLFVFTGIRGARIILGVVLLLLTLTVIALMWKQKVKTLAVCYFLGNVIVQTWMCAFSIEYITTFLLMNIFLILLLLWFPHRTDTGSFYRRVYAILCASGVWTCFFDFLTTETLTVTMPILLLLVLRYQAGELESIRQESRRLLCGLLCWGSSYAIMFITKWLLAVVVLGRQAFGEAMKAAGERVGGAVYLGNTNLDPEASGIQRFLGAVIRNQGSLFPFRNTMGMGAAAISFLAVLFVCLALIYLFRSKQFDGRLLLLILMIGAVPYLRYIVLENHAYLHYFFTYRAQLVTVTGVLFVTYELGIRNILRKKK
;
A
#
# COMPACT_ATOMS: atom_id res chain seq x y z
N MET A 1 -15.50 2.91 32.51
CA MET A 1 -15.80 3.96 31.51
C MET A 1 -14.68 4.99 31.38
N GLU A 2 -14.19 5.58 32.48
CA GLU A 2 -13.14 6.63 32.43
C GLU A 2 -11.83 6.21 31.73
N LYS A 3 -11.31 4.99 31.98
CA LYS A 3 -10.11 4.46 31.30
C LYS A 3 -10.30 4.23 29.79
N GLN A 4 -11.53 3.93 29.35
CA GLN A 4 -11.87 3.74 27.94
C GLN A 4 -12.01 5.10 27.23
N TRP A 5 -12.65 6.06 27.89
CA TRP A 5 -12.75 7.44 27.41
C TRP A 5 -11.38 8.09 27.21
N LYS A 6 -10.49 8.00 28.20
CA LYS A 6 -9.09 8.48 28.10
C LYS A 6 -8.33 7.83 26.94
N SER A 7 -8.64 6.56 26.62
CA SER A 7 -8.04 5.85 25.48
C SER A 7 -8.55 6.37 24.14
N LEU A 8 -9.85 6.65 24.01
CA LEU A 8 -10.44 7.20 22.80
C LEU A 8 -9.92 8.62 22.53
N VAL A 9 -9.86 9.46 23.56
CA VAL A 9 -9.28 10.81 23.49
C VAL A 9 -7.82 10.75 23.05
N GLY A 10 -7.04 9.81 23.60
CA GLY A 10 -5.65 9.61 23.18
C GLY A 10 -5.51 9.24 21.70
N MET A 11 -6.35 8.32 21.20
CA MET A 11 -6.34 7.93 19.78
C MET A 11 -6.79 9.08 18.87
N ALA A 12 -7.83 9.82 19.24
CA ALA A 12 -8.26 11.02 18.50
C ALA A 12 -7.15 12.08 18.45
N GLY A 13 -6.44 12.29 19.57
CA GLY A 13 -5.27 13.17 19.63
C GLY A 13 -4.16 12.74 18.66
N VAL A 14 -3.89 11.44 18.54
CA VAL A 14 -2.90 10.91 17.58
C VAL A 14 -3.35 11.12 16.13
N VAL A 15 -4.63 10.93 15.82
CA VAL A 15 -5.16 11.21 14.47
C VAL A 15 -4.98 12.68 14.12
N ILE A 16 -5.45 13.60 14.98
CA ILE A 16 -5.35 15.05 14.75
C ILE A 16 -3.89 15.46 14.61
N ALA A 17 -3.02 15.02 15.52
CA ALA A 17 -1.59 15.35 15.46
C ALA A 17 -0.94 14.82 14.17
N SER A 18 -1.31 13.63 13.71
CA SER A 18 -0.79 13.06 12.46
C SER A 18 -1.25 13.86 11.23
N ILE A 19 -2.51 14.29 11.18
CA ILE A 19 -3.05 15.13 10.10
C ILE A 19 -2.31 16.47 10.07
N LEU A 20 -2.18 17.14 11.23
CA LEU A 20 -1.48 18.42 11.32
C LEU A 20 0.00 18.29 10.94
N CYS A 21 0.66 17.21 11.34
CA CYS A 21 2.04 16.92 10.97
C CYS A 21 2.18 16.70 9.46
N ALA A 22 1.29 15.90 8.85
CA ALA A 22 1.29 15.66 7.41
C ALA A 22 1.09 16.95 6.61
N MET A 23 0.13 17.79 7.03
CA MET A 23 -0.10 19.10 6.43
C MET A 23 1.10 20.03 6.59
N LEU A 24 1.71 20.08 7.78
CA LEU A 24 2.90 20.89 8.04
C LEU A 24 4.08 20.45 7.15
N LEU A 25 4.34 19.15 7.03
CA LEU A 25 5.38 18.63 6.14
C LEU A 25 5.12 19.02 4.68
N LEU A 26 3.87 18.91 4.22
CA LEU A 26 3.50 19.30 2.86
C LEU A 26 3.69 20.79 2.61
N MET A 27 3.35 21.63 3.60
CA MET A 27 3.63 23.05 3.57
C MET A 27 5.14 23.31 3.47
N ILE A 28 5.94 22.71 4.37
CA ILE A 28 7.40 22.90 4.39
C ILE A 28 8.02 22.55 3.03
N THR A 29 7.65 21.42 2.43
CA THR A 29 8.21 21.05 1.13
C THR A 29 7.68 21.92 -0.01
N GLY A 30 6.45 22.41 0.08
CA GLY A 30 5.89 23.39 -0.86
C GLY A 30 6.60 24.75 -0.87
N TRP A 31 7.35 25.09 0.19
CA TRP A 31 8.20 26.30 0.22
C TRP A 31 9.49 26.16 -0.60
N ILE A 32 9.87 24.95 -1.02
CA ILE A 32 11.00 24.73 -1.94
C ILE A 32 10.68 25.43 -3.26
N PRO A 33 11.46 26.44 -3.67
CA PRO A 33 11.21 27.18 -4.90
C PRO A 33 11.21 26.29 -6.14
N LYS A 34 10.28 26.55 -7.07
CA LYS A 34 10.23 25.91 -8.39
C LYS A 34 11.56 25.95 -9.12
N SER A 35 12.30 27.06 -9.01
CA SER A 35 13.63 27.21 -9.63
C SER A 35 14.64 26.17 -9.14
N MET A 36 14.53 25.66 -7.91
CA MET A 36 15.44 24.66 -7.36
C MET A 36 15.18 23.25 -7.87
N ILE A 37 13.98 22.97 -8.39
CA ILE A 37 13.60 21.64 -8.89
C ILE A 37 13.42 21.60 -10.41
N ARG A 38 13.46 22.76 -11.09
CA ARG A 38 13.14 22.89 -12.52
C ARG A 38 14.02 22.00 -13.38
N GLU A 39 15.33 22.01 -13.17
CA GLU A 39 16.27 21.20 -13.95
C GLU A 39 15.98 19.70 -13.79
N SER A 40 15.80 19.23 -12.56
CA SER A 40 15.43 17.85 -12.27
C SER A 40 14.07 17.45 -12.84
N CYS A 41 13.09 18.35 -12.86
CA CYS A 41 11.82 18.13 -13.55
C CYS A 41 12.00 18.02 -15.07
N VAL A 42 12.80 18.89 -15.70
CA VAL A 42 13.13 18.86 -17.14
C VAL A 42 13.83 17.56 -17.51
N GLU A 43 14.85 17.15 -16.74
CA GLU A 43 15.54 15.87 -16.95
C GLU A 43 14.57 14.67 -16.82
N SER A 44 13.64 14.75 -15.87
CA SER A 44 12.61 13.71 -15.69
C SER A 44 11.63 13.68 -16.85
N GLY A 45 11.23 14.83 -17.39
CA GLY A 45 10.37 14.94 -18.57
C GLY A 45 11.00 14.27 -19.79
N ALA A 46 12.27 14.60 -20.09
CA ALA A 46 13.01 13.97 -21.18
C ALA A 46 13.10 12.44 -21.03
N TYR A 47 13.33 11.95 -19.81
CA TYR A 47 13.30 10.52 -19.54
C TYR A 47 11.96 9.87 -19.92
N PHE A 48 10.83 10.52 -19.61
CA PHE A 48 9.52 9.97 -19.95
C PHE A 48 9.14 10.07 -21.42
N GLU A 49 9.66 11.04 -22.17
CA GLU A 49 9.47 11.11 -23.62
C GLU A 49 10.16 9.95 -24.35
N GLU A 50 11.28 9.46 -23.81
CA GLU A 50 12.06 8.35 -24.38
C GLU A 50 11.55 6.95 -23.99
N HIS A 51 10.61 6.85 -23.05
CA HIS A 51 10.15 5.58 -22.50
C HIS A 51 8.64 5.44 -22.59
N GLU A 52 8.16 4.21 -22.78
CA GLU A 52 6.73 3.93 -22.71
C GLU A 52 6.16 4.30 -21.33
N LEU A 53 4.85 4.54 -21.28
CA LEU A 53 4.15 4.84 -20.03
C LEU A 53 4.03 3.61 -19.11
N PHE A 54 4.01 2.41 -19.68
CA PHE A 54 3.85 1.17 -18.92
C PHE A 54 4.77 0.04 -19.38
N PRO A 55 6.09 0.24 -19.42
CA PRO A 55 7.03 -0.73 -19.93
C PRO A 55 7.14 -1.93 -18.98
N LEU A 56 7.43 -3.09 -19.55
CA LEU A 56 7.84 -4.26 -18.77
C LEU A 56 9.36 -4.22 -18.59
N LEU A 57 9.84 -4.36 -17.35
CA LEU A 57 11.27 -4.45 -17.11
C LEU A 57 11.85 -5.80 -17.57
N LEU A 58 11.06 -6.88 -17.46
CA LEU A 58 11.39 -8.20 -18.00
C LEU A 58 10.32 -8.59 -19.01
N GLU A 59 10.73 -8.77 -20.26
CA GLU A 59 9.85 -9.17 -21.34
C GLU A 59 9.13 -10.49 -20.99
N GLY A 60 7.82 -10.56 -21.27
CA GLY A 60 6.99 -11.70 -20.91
C GLY A 60 6.59 -11.79 -19.43
N GLN A 61 7.15 -10.98 -18.53
CA GLN A 61 6.78 -10.96 -17.11
C GLN A 61 5.93 -9.74 -16.75
N PHE A 62 4.61 -9.92 -16.81
CA PHE A 62 3.63 -8.86 -16.54
C PHE A 62 3.79 -8.16 -15.19
N ASN A 63 4.18 -8.88 -14.15
CA ASN A 63 4.33 -8.33 -12.81
C ASN A 63 5.54 -7.38 -12.66
N THR A 64 6.35 -7.25 -13.71
CA THR A 64 7.42 -6.25 -13.82
C THR A 64 7.00 -4.97 -14.55
N ARG A 65 5.69 -4.74 -14.73
CA ARG A 65 5.14 -3.53 -15.34
C ARG A 65 5.37 -2.30 -14.45
N GLN A 66 6.02 -1.29 -15.03
CA GLN A 66 6.19 0.02 -14.41
C GLN A 66 4.97 0.92 -14.66
N ASP A 67 4.79 1.95 -13.84
CA ASP A 67 3.77 2.98 -14.00
C ASP A 67 4.43 4.36 -14.15
N ASN A 68 4.94 4.65 -15.35
CA ASN A 68 5.46 5.98 -15.67
C ASN A 68 4.33 6.99 -15.84
N TYR A 69 3.11 6.56 -16.16
CA TYR A 69 1.93 7.42 -16.28
C TYR A 69 1.67 8.21 -14.99
N ALA A 70 1.60 7.51 -13.85
CA ALA A 70 1.39 8.16 -12.56
C ALA A 70 2.57 9.08 -12.17
N ASP A 71 3.81 8.64 -12.47
CA ASP A 71 4.99 9.42 -12.17
C ASP A 71 5.09 10.71 -13.03
N CYS A 72 4.63 10.70 -14.29
CA CYS A 72 4.52 11.91 -15.13
C CYS A 72 3.60 12.94 -14.48
N ILE A 73 2.40 12.52 -14.06
CA ILE A 73 1.44 13.39 -13.38
C ILE A 73 2.05 13.94 -12.08
N LEU A 74 2.72 13.08 -11.30
CA LEU A 74 3.33 13.49 -10.04
C LEU A 74 4.43 14.55 -10.26
N VAL A 75 5.32 14.37 -11.24
CA VAL A 75 6.35 15.36 -11.58
C VAL A 75 5.72 16.68 -12.04
N ASN A 76 4.65 16.59 -12.84
CA ASN A 76 3.89 17.75 -13.30
C ASN A 76 3.28 18.52 -12.12
N ILE A 77 2.68 17.84 -11.14
CA ILE A 77 2.16 18.46 -9.90
C ILE A 77 3.28 19.12 -9.10
N LEU A 78 4.43 18.44 -8.92
CA LEU A 78 5.59 19.01 -8.22
C LEU A 78 6.01 20.34 -8.84
N TYR A 79 6.05 20.41 -10.18
CA TYR A 79 6.48 21.61 -10.89
C TYR A 79 5.51 22.80 -10.71
N HIS A 80 4.22 22.54 -10.53
CA HIS A 80 3.16 23.57 -10.45
C HIS A 80 2.76 23.99 -9.05
N ILE A 81 3.42 23.50 -7.99
CA ILE A 81 3.18 24.03 -6.65
C ILE A 81 3.63 25.50 -6.60
N ASP A 82 2.65 26.39 -6.43
CA ASP A 82 2.85 27.84 -6.40
C ASP A 82 3.01 28.34 -4.96
N LYS A 83 4.17 28.92 -4.66
CA LYS A 83 4.47 29.50 -3.36
C LYS A 83 3.60 30.72 -3.02
N LYS A 84 3.10 31.47 -4.02
CA LYS A 84 2.32 32.70 -3.78
C LYS A 84 0.95 32.40 -3.17
N ASP A 85 0.30 31.32 -3.61
CA ASP A 85 -0.94 30.81 -3.02
C ASP A 85 -0.77 29.34 -2.62
N LEU A 86 0.17 29.11 -1.69
CA LEU A 86 0.67 27.77 -1.37
C LEU A 86 -0.42 26.83 -0.88
N LEU A 87 -1.28 27.26 0.03
CA LEU A 87 -2.31 26.39 0.59
C LEU A 87 -3.32 25.98 -0.49
N ARG A 88 -3.80 26.93 -1.31
CA ARG A 88 -4.67 26.61 -2.45
C ARG A 88 -3.96 25.64 -3.39
N SER A 89 -2.71 25.92 -3.76
CA SER A 89 -1.95 25.10 -4.70
C SER A 89 -1.77 23.65 -4.21
N LEU A 90 -1.42 23.44 -2.94
CA LEU A 90 -1.29 22.11 -2.34
C LEU A 90 -2.63 21.36 -2.24
N ILE A 91 -3.73 22.08 -1.99
CA ILE A 91 -5.06 21.47 -1.96
C ILE A 91 -5.51 21.08 -3.37
N LYS A 92 -5.32 21.95 -4.37
CA LYS A 92 -5.67 21.68 -5.76
C LYS A 92 -4.82 20.58 -6.38
N ALA A 93 -3.51 20.59 -6.10
CA ALA A 93 -2.52 19.72 -6.73
C ALA A 93 -2.69 19.69 -8.25
N SER A 94 -2.74 20.88 -8.86
CA SER A 94 -3.03 21.04 -10.28
C SER A 94 -1.82 20.66 -11.14
N TYR A 95 -2.09 20.17 -12.34
CA TYR A 95 -1.08 19.87 -13.36
C TYR A 95 -1.59 20.25 -14.75
N TYR A 96 -0.70 20.38 -15.72
CA TYR A 96 -1.05 20.65 -17.11
C TYR A 96 -1.23 19.34 -17.88
N ASN A 97 -2.43 19.10 -18.41
CA ASN A 97 -2.72 18.01 -19.32
C ASN A 97 -4.00 18.29 -20.12
N PRO A 98 -3.88 18.97 -21.28
CA PRO A 98 -5.00 19.23 -22.17
C PRO A 98 -5.74 17.96 -22.57
N GLU A 99 -7.02 18.12 -22.93
CA GLU A 99 -7.82 17.00 -23.43
C GLU A 99 -7.16 16.34 -24.66
N LEU A 100 -7.24 15.01 -24.73
CA LEU A 100 -6.71 14.15 -25.81
C LEU A 100 -5.18 14.07 -25.89
N GLN A 101 -4.43 14.75 -25.02
CA GLN A 101 -2.98 14.64 -24.96
C GLN A 101 -2.53 13.59 -23.94
N SER A 102 -1.45 12.86 -24.26
CA SER A 102 -0.84 11.92 -23.35
C SER A 102 0.03 12.63 -22.30
N VAL A 103 0.15 12.05 -21.10
CA VAL A 103 0.68 12.74 -19.92
C VAL A 103 2.17 13.05 -20.00
N GLU A 104 2.94 12.26 -20.75
CA GLU A 104 4.36 12.46 -21.02
C GLU A 104 4.58 13.65 -21.95
N VAL A 105 3.76 13.79 -22.99
CA VAL A 105 3.82 14.94 -23.92
C VAL A 105 3.37 16.21 -23.21
N SER A 106 2.27 16.15 -22.46
CA SER A 106 1.79 17.27 -21.65
C SER A 106 2.84 17.73 -20.63
N LEU A 107 3.53 16.79 -19.96
CA LEU A 107 4.61 17.13 -19.04
C LEU A 107 5.76 17.85 -19.77
N ALA A 108 6.20 17.35 -20.92
CA ALA A 108 7.26 17.98 -21.70
C ALA A 108 6.90 19.40 -22.15
N GLU A 109 5.70 19.59 -22.70
CA GLU A 109 5.19 20.92 -23.07
C GLU A 109 5.08 21.88 -21.90
N SER A 110 4.61 21.38 -20.75
CA SER A 110 4.51 22.15 -19.53
C SER A 110 5.85 22.71 -19.09
N LEU A 111 6.89 21.87 -19.09
CA LEU A 111 8.23 22.23 -18.64
C LEU A 111 8.96 23.16 -19.63
N ALA A 112 8.74 22.94 -20.92
CA ALA A 112 9.34 23.75 -22.00
C ALA A 112 8.72 25.15 -22.07
N GLY A 113 7.38 25.23 -22.01
CA GLY A 113 6.63 26.48 -22.21
C GLY A 113 6.14 27.17 -20.94
N ASP A 114 6.48 26.65 -19.76
CA ASP A 114 5.95 27.08 -18.47
C ASP A 114 4.42 27.20 -18.43
N LYS A 115 3.74 26.17 -18.93
CA LYS A 115 2.28 26.19 -19.12
C LYS A 115 1.54 26.32 -17.79
N THR A 116 0.40 27.00 -17.83
CA THR A 116 -0.52 27.07 -16.69
C THR A 116 -1.24 25.74 -16.54
N PRO A 117 -1.36 25.17 -15.32
CA PRO A 117 -2.06 23.91 -15.12
C PRO A 117 -3.57 24.08 -15.34
N ASP A 118 -4.20 23.07 -15.95
CA ASP A 118 -5.60 23.05 -16.37
C ASP A 118 -6.42 21.90 -15.75
N VAL A 119 -5.76 20.93 -15.11
CA VAL A 119 -6.41 19.81 -14.41
C VAL A 119 -6.16 19.92 -12.90
N ASP A 120 -7.23 19.86 -12.10
CA ASP A 120 -7.14 19.85 -10.64
C ASP A 120 -7.20 18.41 -10.10
N TYR A 121 -6.12 17.95 -9.44
CA TYR A 121 -6.04 16.60 -8.89
C TYR A 121 -6.28 16.56 -7.37
N PHE A 122 -7.29 17.27 -6.90
CA PHE A 122 -7.56 17.47 -5.47
C PHE A 122 -8.12 16.22 -4.74
N ARG A 123 -8.51 15.16 -5.46
CA ARG A 123 -9.11 13.97 -4.82
C ARG A 123 -8.13 13.21 -3.90
N TYR A 124 -6.82 13.42 -4.08
CA TYR A 124 -5.76 12.84 -3.23
C TYR A 124 -4.89 13.92 -2.59
N TRP A 125 -4.18 13.53 -1.52
CA TRP A 125 -3.26 14.42 -0.81
C TRP A 125 -1.93 14.65 -1.54
N HIS A 126 -1.52 13.72 -2.40
CA HIS A 126 -0.19 13.72 -3.03
C HIS A 126 0.95 13.80 -2.01
N GLY A 127 0.82 13.09 -0.88
CA GLY A 127 1.78 13.14 0.21
C GLY A 127 3.20 12.71 -0.18
N GLY A 128 3.35 11.93 -1.27
CA GLY A 128 4.65 11.60 -1.88
C GLY A 128 5.52 12.83 -2.17
N MET A 129 4.93 14.01 -2.37
CA MET A 129 5.66 15.27 -2.52
C MET A 129 6.58 15.59 -1.33
N VAL A 130 6.24 15.14 -0.12
CA VAL A 130 7.09 15.31 1.08
C VAL A 130 8.44 14.60 0.91
N LEU A 131 8.45 13.48 0.18
CA LEU A 131 9.69 12.76 -0.14
C LEU A 131 10.34 13.32 -1.40
N LEU A 132 9.53 13.59 -2.43
CA LEU A 132 10.07 13.91 -3.75
C LEU A 132 10.62 15.33 -3.88
N ARG A 133 9.93 16.38 -3.39
CA ARG A 133 10.42 17.76 -3.59
C ARG A 133 11.83 17.98 -3.04
N PRO A 134 12.18 17.49 -1.83
CA PRO A 134 13.55 17.60 -1.33
C PRO A 134 14.56 16.81 -2.19
N LEU A 135 14.20 15.61 -2.66
CA LEU A 135 15.06 14.83 -3.55
C LEU A 135 15.25 15.53 -4.90
N PHE A 136 14.21 16.17 -5.42
CA PHE A 136 14.21 16.90 -6.68
C PHE A 136 15.08 18.16 -6.69
N VAL A 137 15.60 18.58 -5.53
CA VAL A 137 16.65 19.61 -5.45
C VAL A 137 18.01 19.06 -5.89
N PHE A 138 18.24 17.75 -5.76
CA PHE A 138 19.54 17.11 -5.98
C PHE A 138 19.55 16.12 -7.15
N THR A 139 18.39 15.63 -7.58
CA THR A 139 18.25 14.58 -8.60
C THR A 139 16.92 14.67 -9.32
N GLY A 140 16.74 14.07 -10.49
CA GLY A 140 15.42 13.78 -11.08
C GLY A 140 14.76 12.50 -10.56
N ILE A 141 13.71 12.07 -11.27
CA ILE A 141 12.92 10.88 -10.99
C ILE A 141 13.77 9.61 -10.83
N ARG A 142 14.81 9.45 -11.66
CA ARG A 142 15.69 8.28 -11.64
C ARG A 142 16.44 8.14 -10.31
N GLY A 143 17.08 9.20 -9.84
CA GLY A 143 17.77 9.15 -8.55
C GLY A 143 16.80 9.13 -7.37
N ALA A 144 15.62 9.74 -7.47
CA ALA A 144 14.58 9.60 -6.44
C ALA A 144 14.15 8.13 -6.29
N ARG A 145 13.90 7.42 -7.40
CA ARG A 145 13.62 5.98 -7.45
C ARG A 145 14.73 5.15 -6.80
N ILE A 146 16.00 5.42 -7.13
CA ILE A 146 17.16 4.74 -6.53
C ILE A 146 17.22 4.97 -5.02
N ILE A 147 17.17 6.22 -4.57
CA ILE A 147 17.29 6.58 -3.15
C ILE A 147 16.16 5.93 -2.35
N LEU A 148 14.91 6.06 -2.80
CA LEU A 148 13.77 5.46 -2.11
C LEU A 148 13.86 3.93 -2.13
N GLY A 149 14.33 3.33 -3.22
CA GLY A 149 14.60 1.89 -3.31
C GLY A 149 15.64 1.42 -2.29
N VAL A 150 16.74 2.15 -2.12
CA VAL A 150 17.75 1.88 -1.09
C VAL A 150 17.15 2.01 0.31
N VAL A 151 16.36 3.05 0.57
CA VAL A 151 15.66 3.22 1.86
C VAL A 151 14.72 2.05 2.12
N LEU A 152 13.94 1.61 1.12
CA LEU A 152 13.07 0.44 1.24
C LEU A 152 13.85 -0.82 1.60
N LEU A 153 14.99 -1.05 0.93
CA LEU A 153 15.87 -2.18 1.20
C LEU A 153 16.37 -2.13 2.66
N LEU A 154 16.91 -0.99 3.10
CA LEU A 154 17.43 -0.82 4.46
C LEU A 154 16.34 -1.01 5.53
N LEU A 155 15.14 -0.49 5.30
CA LEU A 155 13.99 -0.70 6.20
C LEU A 155 13.58 -2.17 6.26
N THR A 156 13.53 -2.85 5.11
CA THR A 156 13.19 -4.28 5.02
C THR A 156 14.23 -5.14 5.75
N LEU A 157 15.52 -4.87 5.54
CA LEU A 157 16.61 -5.55 6.26
C LEU A 157 16.56 -5.26 7.77
N THR A 158 16.20 -4.04 8.16
CA THR A 158 16.01 -3.68 9.57
C THR A 158 14.87 -4.47 10.22
N VAL A 159 13.74 -4.61 9.54
CA VAL A 159 12.62 -5.46 10.01
C VAL A 159 13.08 -6.90 10.19
N ILE A 160 13.79 -7.47 9.20
CA ILE A 160 14.33 -8.85 9.28
C ILE A 160 15.29 -8.99 10.47
N ALA A 161 16.23 -8.05 10.63
CA ALA A 161 17.21 -8.06 11.72
C ALA A 161 16.53 -7.97 13.10
N LEU A 162 15.52 -7.09 13.25
CA LEU A 162 14.75 -6.97 14.48
C LEU A 162 13.92 -8.21 14.78
N MET A 163 13.26 -8.81 13.76
CA MET A 163 12.58 -10.11 13.90
C MET A 163 13.56 -11.20 14.36
N TRP A 164 14.78 -11.20 13.81
CA TRP A 164 15.83 -12.14 14.22
C TRP A 164 16.23 -11.96 15.69
N LYS A 165 16.44 -10.71 16.12
CA LYS A 165 16.74 -10.33 17.51
C LYS A 165 15.62 -10.74 18.48
N GLN A 166 14.38 -10.64 18.03
CA GLN A 166 13.16 -11.03 18.76
C GLN A 166 12.91 -12.54 18.77
N LYS A 167 13.82 -13.35 18.21
CA LYS A 167 13.72 -14.82 18.11
C LYS A 167 12.55 -15.34 17.25
N VAL A 168 11.83 -14.48 16.52
CA VAL A 168 10.80 -14.84 15.51
C VAL A 168 11.42 -15.15 14.13
N LYS A 169 12.47 -15.97 14.09
CA LYS A 169 13.27 -16.22 12.87
C LYS A 169 12.47 -16.80 11.70
N THR A 170 11.53 -17.70 11.98
CA THR A 170 10.65 -18.28 10.95
C THR A 170 9.88 -17.18 10.22
N LEU A 171 9.29 -16.23 10.96
CA LEU A 171 8.56 -15.13 10.35
C LEU A 171 9.48 -14.23 9.52
N ALA A 172 10.72 -13.99 9.96
CA ALA A 172 11.69 -13.21 9.21
C ALA A 172 11.98 -13.84 7.83
N VAL A 173 12.17 -15.17 7.78
CA VAL A 173 12.37 -15.90 6.52
C VAL A 173 11.11 -15.85 5.65
N CYS A 174 9.93 -16.11 6.24
CA CYS A 174 8.67 -16.04 5.49
C CYS A 174 8.38 -14.64 4.95
N TYR A 175 8.73 -13.59 5.70
CA TYR A 175 8.58 -12.20 5.28
C TYR A 175 9.54 -11.88 4.12
N PHE A 176 10.80 -12.31 4.20
CA PHE A 176 11.74 -12.18 3.09
C PHE A 176 11.22 -12.89 1.82
N LEU A 177 10.83 -14.16 1.93
CA LEU A 177 10.27 -14.91 0.81
C LEU A 177 8.98 -14.28 0.27
N GLY A 178 8.11 -13.77 1.17
CA GLY A 178 6.92 -13.03 0.81
C GLY A 178 7.25 -11.80 -0.05
N ASN A 179 8.23 -11.00 0.36
CA ASN A 179 8.68 -9.83 -0.41
C ASN A 179 9.23 -10.20 -1.79
N VAL A 180 9.93 -11.33 -1.90
CA VAL A 180 10.42 -11.86 -3.18
C VAL A 180 9.25 -12.29 -4.07
N ILE A 181 8.30 -13.06 -3.54
CA ILE A 181 7.14 -13.57 -4.29
C ILE A 181 6.25 -12.43 -4.80
N VAL A 182 5.98 -11.41 -3.97
CA VAL A 182 5.22 -10.24 -4.41
C VAL A 182 6.07 -9.24 -5.20
N GLN A 183 7.34 -9.54 -5.46
CA GLN A 183 8.27 -8.68 -6.21
C GLN A 183 8.33 -7.26 -5.66
N THR A 184 8.60 -7.12 -4.37
CA THR A 184 8.71 -5.82 -3.69
C THR A 184 9.82 -4.95 -4.28
N TRP A 185 10.83 -5.57 -4.90
CA TRP A 185 11.90 -4.86 -5.59
C TRP A 185 11.40 -3.97 -6.75
N MET A 186 10.25 -4.30 -7.37
CA MET A 186 9.62 -3.46 -8.39
C MET A 186 9.15 -2.11 -7.84
N CYS A 187 8.94 -1.98 -6.53
CA CYS A 187 8.59 -0.71 -5.91
C CYS A 187 9.67 0.36 -6.10
N ALA A 188 10.93 -0.03 -6.35
CA ALA A 188 12.01 0.91 -6.64
C ALA A 188 11.92 1.54 -8.05
N PHE A 189 11.01 1.09 -8.91
CA PHE A 189 10.90 1.52 -10.30
C PHE A 189 9.68 2.40 -10.58
N SER A 190 8.79 2.62 -9.61
CA SER A 190 7.63 3.51 -9.77
C SER A 190 7.30 4.12 -8.41
N ILE A 191 7.17 5.45 -8.33
CA ILE A 191 7.02 6.13 -7.04
C ILE A 191 5.71 5.74 -6.37
N GLU A 192 4.64 5.58 -7.15
CA GLU A 192 3.34 5.17 -6.63
C GLU A 192 3.44 3.86 -5.83
N TYR A 193 4.30 2.91 -6.23
CA TYR A 193 4.36 1.58 -5.61
C TYR A 193 5.08 1.55 -4.25
N ILE A 194 5.89 2.56 -3.92
CA ILE A 194 6.88 2.44 -2.84
C ILE A 194 6.36 2.88 -1.47
N THR A 195 5.47 3.87 -1.43
CA THR A 195 5.17 4.60 -0.20
C THR A 195 4.54 3.72 0.88
N THR A 196 3.60 2.85 0.51
CA THR A 196 2.94 1.90 1.42
C THR A 196 3.91 0.88 1.99
N PHE A 197 4.89 0.42 1.21
CA PHE A 197 5.93 -0.49 1.67
C PHE A 197 6.90 0.19 2.65
N LEU A 198 7.25 1.46 2.42
CA LEU A 198 8.04 2.26 3.37
C LEU A 198 7.28 2.38 4.70
N LEU A 199 6.01 2.82 4.65
CA LEU A 199 5.17 2.97 5.83
C LEU A 199 4.97 1.66 6.58
N MET A 200 4.67 0.58 5.87
CA MET A 200 4.53 -0.76 6.45
C MET A 200 5.78 -1.14 7.25
N ASN A 201 6.98 -1.01 6.66
CA ASN A 201 8.22 -1.34 7.36
C ASN A 201 8.45 -0.44 8.59
N ILE A 202 8.16 0.86 8.49
CA ILE A 202 8.25 1.79 9.64
C ILE A 202 7.35 1.31 10.78
N PHE A 203 6.09 0.97 10.51
CA PHE A 203 5.17 0.50 11.55
C PHE A 203 5.58 -0.87 12.13
N LEU A 204 6.12 -1.77 11.30
CA LEU A 204 6.69 -3.03 11.78
C LEU A 204 7.89 -2.79 12.72
N ILE A 205 8.79 -1.87 12.37
CA ILE A 205 9.94 -1.49 13.21
C ILE A 205 9.45 -0.94 14.56
N LEU A 206 8.50 -0.01 14.56
CA LEU A 206 7.94 0.57 15.79
C LEU A 206 7.38 -0.52 16.72
N LEU A 207 6.61 -1.46 16.17
CA LEU A 207 6.06 -2.57 16.94
C LEU A 207 7.14 -3.54 17.44
N LEU A 208 8.14 -3.86 16.61
CA LEU A 208 9.26 -4.71 17.00
C LEU A 208 10.10 -4.07 18.10
N LEU A 209 10.30 -2.75 18.10
CA LEU A 209 11.04 -2.06 19.15
C LEU A 209 10.26 -2.02 20.47
N TRP A 210 8.92 -1.89 20.41
CA TRP A 210 8.10 -1.73 21.61
C TRP A 210 7.60 -3.02 22.22
N PHE A 211 7.42 -4.09 21.43
CA PHE A 211 6.89 -5.36 21.92
C PHE A 211 7.60 -5.87 23.19
N PRO A 212 8.95 -5.85 23.33
CA PRO A 212 9.63 -6.33 24.54
C PRO A 212 9.34 -5.53 25.80
N HIS A 213 8.98 -4.25 25.65
CA HIS A 213 8.77 -3.32 26.76
C HIS A 213 7.31 -3.29 27.23
N ARG A 214 6.46 -4.20 26.73
CA ARG A 214 5.07 -4.30 27.16
C ARG A 214 4.99 -4.79 28.61
N THR A 215 4.21 -4.09 29.43
CA THR A 215 3.98 -4.45 30.83
C THR A 215 2.72 -5.30 31.01
N ASP A 216 1.67 -4.98 30.26
CA ASP A 216 0.40 -5.71 30.26
C ASP A 216 -0.27 -5.62 28.89
N THR A 217 -1.09 -6.62 28.57
CA THR A 217 -1.76 -6.73 27.27
C THR A 217 -2.71 -5.57 26.99
N GLY A 218 -3.39 -5.05 28.02
CA GLY A 218 -4.38 -3.97 27.86
C GLY A 218 -3.74 -2.64 27.47
N SER A 219 -2.71 -2.21 28.20
CA SER A 219 -1.96 -0.98 27.90
C SER A 219 -1.22 -1.09 26.57
N PHE A 220 -0.67 -2.27 26.27
CA PHE A 220 -0.01 -2.55 25.00
C PHE A 220 -0.95 -2.36 23.81
N TYR A 221 -2.14 -2.99 23.83
CA TYR A 221 -3.08 -2.87 22.71
C TYR A 221 -3.66 -1.46 22.54
N ARG A 222 -3.78 -0.66 23.61
CA ARG A 222 -4.14 0.77 23.47
C ARG A 222 -3.11 1.54 22.65
N ARG A 223 -1.82 1.28 22.87
CA ARG A 223 -0.73 1.88 22.07
C ARG A 223 -0.71 1.35 20.66
N VAL A 224 -0.91 0.04 20.47
CA VAL A 224 -1.03 -0.57 19.14
C VAL A 224 -2.15 0.11 18.35
N TYR A 225 -3.34 0.28 18.92
CA TYR A 225 -4.44 0.95 18.21
C TYR A 225 -4.14 2.41 17.87
N ALA A 226 -3.45 3.14 18.76
CA ALA A 226 -2.98 4.48 18.44
C ALA A 226 -1.98 4.50 17.26
N ILE A 227 -1.04 3.55 17.21
CA ILE A 227 -0.13 3.37 16.06
C ILE A 227 -0.92 3.05 14.79
N LEU A 228 -1.93 2.17 14.86
CA LEU A 228 -2.76 1.82 13.71
C LEU A 228 -3.63 2.99 13.24
N CYS A 229 -4.07 3.86 14.13
CA CYS A 229 -4.71 5.14 13.77
C CYS A 229 -3.72 6.07 13.03
N ALA A 230 -2.50 6.23 13.56
CA ALA A 230 -1.48 7.00 12.85
C ALA A 230 -1.20 6.40 11.47
N SER A 231 -1.09 5.07 11.40
CA SER A 231 -0.92 4.35 10.14
C SER A 231 -2.03 4.62 9.14
N GLY A 232 -3.30 4.62 9.53
CA GLY A 232 -4.38 4.92 8.59
C GLY A 232 -4.29 6.34 8.03
N VAL A 233 -3.95 7.34 8.86
CA VAL A 233 -3.72 8.73 8.40
C VAL A 233 -2.57 8.80 7.42
N TRP A 234 -1.39 8.28 7.78
CA TRP A 234 -0.20 8.37 6.94
C TRP A 234 -0.35 7.58 5.64
N THR A 235 -1.01 6.42 5.68
CA THR A 235 -1.30 5.65 4.47
C THR A 235 -2.21 6.44 3.54
N CYS A 236 -3.31 7.02 4.03
CA CYS A 236 -4.19 7.85 3.21
C CYS A 236 -3.50 9.09 2.64
N PHE A 237 -2.55 9.66 3.37
CA PHE A 237 -1.79 10.83 2.94
C PHE A 237 -0.85 10.52 1.77
N PHE A 238 -0.14 9.39 1.85
CA PHE A 238 0.90 9.02 0.89
C PHE A 238 0.40 8.19 -0.29
N ASP A 239 -0.69 7.42 -0.13
CA ASP A 239 -1.09 6.37 -1.06
C ASP A 239 -2.19 6.78 -2.04
N PHE A 240 -2.21 6.12 -3.20
CA PHE A 240 -3.19 6.27 -4.27
C PHE A 240 -4.07 5.01 -4.45
N LEU A 241 -4.35 4.30 -3.35
CA LEU A 241 -5.01 2.99 -3.33
C LEU A 241 -4.13 1.91 -3.98
N THR A 242 -2.86 1.80 -3.59
CA THR A 242 -1.97 0.78 -4.15
C THR A 242 -2.07 -0.53 -3.37
N THR A 243 -1.44 -0.56 -2.21
CA THR A 243 -1.38 -1.69 -1.29
C THR A 243 -1.62 -1.22 0.15
N GLU A 244 -2.53 -0.26 0.32
CA GLU A 244 -2.83 0.44 1.56
C GLU A 244 -3.00 -0.50 2.76
N THR A 245 -3.65 -1.65 2.54
CA THR A 245 -3.95 -2.65 3.56
C THR A 245 -2.70 -3.27 4.20
N LEU A 246 -1.53 -3.22 3.56
CA LEU A 246 -0.28 -3.74 4.14
C LEU A 246 0.11 -3.01 5.42
N THR A 247 -0.22 -1.72 5.51
CA THR A 247 0.11 -0.87 6.65
C THR A 247 -0.67 -1.23 7.92
N VAL A 248 -1.71 -2.06 7.83
CA VAL A 248 -2.43 -2.63 8.99
C VAL A 248 -2.30 -4.16 9.07
N THR A 249 -2.35 -4.85 7.94
CA THR A 249 -2.39 -6.32 7.91
C THR A 249 -1.06 -6.96 8.32
N MET A 250 0.08 -6.41 7.88
CA MET A 250 1.40 -6.90 8.27
C MET A 250 1.72 -6.61 9.74
N PRO A 251 1.43 -5.40 10.30
CA PRO A 251 1.46 -5.18 11.75
C PRO A 251 0.65 -6.16 12.57
N ILE A 252 -0.58 -6.47 12.15
CA ILE A 252 -1.42 -7.45 12.84
C ILE A 252 -0.83 -8.86 12.75
N LEU A 253 -0.37 -9.29 11.56
CA LEU A 253 0.29 -10.59 11.38
C LEU A 253 1.52 -10.72 12.31
N LEU A 254 2.37 -9.69 12.34
CA LEU A 254 3.54 -9.64 13.21
C LEU A 254 3.14 -9.82 14.69
N LEU A 255 2.14 -9.08 15.16
CA LEU A 255 1.68 -9.15 16.55
C LEU A 255 1.07 -10.52 16.90
N LEU A 256 0.30 -11.12 15.99
CA LEU A 256 -0.23 -12.48 16.16
C LEU A 256 0.90 -13.49 16.35
N VAL A 257 1.93 -13.42 15.52
CA VAL A 257 3.08 -14.34 15.59
C VAL A 257 3.93 -14.12 16.83
N LEU A 258 4.23 -12.86 17.18
CA LEU A 258 4.99 -12.53 18.39
C LEU A 258 4.29 -13.06 19.65
N ARG A 259 2.97 -12.87 19.75
CA ARG A 259 2.18 -13.35 20.88
C ARG A 259 2.02 -14.87 20.87
N TYR A 260 1.88 -15.49 19.71
CA TYR A 260 1.92 -16.95 19.57
C TYR A 260 3.22 -17.53 20.12
N GLN A 261 4.36 -16.99 19.72
CA GLN A 261 5.66 -17.47 20.20
C GLN A 261 5.91 -17.20 21.67
N ALA A 262 5.30 -16.15 22.23
CA ALA A 262 5.32 -15.87 23.66
C ALA A 262 4.34 -16.75 24.48
N GLY A 263 3.51 -17.59 23.84
CA GLY A 263 2.47 -18.37 24.52
C GLY A 263 1.31 -17.51 25.03
N GLU A 264 1.13 -16.31 24.47
CA GLU A 264 0.19 -15.29 24.94
C GLU A 264 -1.12 -15.26 24.13
N LEU A 265 -1.34 -16.18 23.18
CA LEU A 265 -2.60 -16.20 22.43
C LEU A 265 -3.78 -16.57 23.33
N GLU A 266 -4.78 -15.71 23.33
CA GLU A 266 -6.02 -15.93 24.07
C GLU A 266 -7.05 -16.70 23.21
N SER A 267 -8.32 -16.65 23.60
CA SER A 267 -9.39 -17.26 22.82
C SER A 267 -9.51 -16.66 21.42
N ILE A 268 -10.01 -17.45 20.46
CA ILE A 268 -10.26 -16.98 19.10
C ILE A 268 -11.15 -15.73 19.09
N ARG A 269 -12.14 -15.66 19.98
CA ARG A 269 -13.04 -14.52 20.11
C ARG A 269 -12.29 -13.24 20.52
N GLN A 270 -11.37 -13.33 21.48
CA GLN A 270 -10.59 -12.17 21.94
C GLN A 270 -9.60 -11.72 20.88
N GLU A 271 -8.92 -12.65 20.22
CA GLU A 271 -7.96 -12.33 19.16
C GLU A 271 -8.64 -11.75 17.92
N SER A 272 -9.76 -12.34 17.46
CA SER A 272 -10.55 -11.79 16.36
C SER A 272 -11.12 -10.41 16.69
N ARG A 273 -11.51 -10.15 17.94
CA ARG A 273 -11.92 -8.81 18.38
C ARG A 273 -10.77 -7.81 18.28
N ARG A 274 -9.56 -8.18 18.69
CA ARG A 274 -8.37 -7.31 18.58
C ARG A 274 -8.03 -6.99 17.14
N LEU A 275 -8.11 -8.01 16.29
CA LEU A 275 -7.92 -7.92 14.85
C LEU A 275 -8.92 -6.91 14.24
N LEU A 276 -10.21 -7.08 14.52
CA LEU A 276 -11.27 -6.19 14.07
C LEU A 276 -11.09 -4.76 14.61
N CYS A 277 -10.78 -4.59 15.89
CA CYS A 277 -10.51 -3.27 16.46
C CYS A 277 -9.33 -2.58 15.77
N GLY A 278 -8.26 -3.31 15.46
CA GLY A 278 -7.11 -2.77 14.71
C GLY A 278 -7.49 -2.31 13.31
N LEU A 279 -8.25 -3.12 12.58
CA LEU A 279 -8.77 -2.78 11.25
C LEU A 279 -9.70 -1.56 11.30
N LEU A 280 -10.58 -1.46 12.30
CA LEU A 280 -11.47 -0.31 12.48
C LEU A 280 -10.71 0.96 12.86
N CYS A 281 -9.71 0.89 13.74
CA CYS A 281 -8.87 2.04 14.09
C CYS A 281 -8.16 2.59 12.85
N TRP A 282 -7.51 1.71 12.09
CA TRP A 282 -6.86 2.07 10.82
C TRP A 282 -7.88 2.62 9.82
N GLY A 283 -8.97 1.91 9.55
CA GLY A 283 -9.97 2.28 8.54
C GLY A 283 -10.69 3.59 8.85
N SER A 284 -11.09 3.82 10.10
CA SER A 284 -11.71 5.08 10.51
C SER A 284 -10.75 6.26 10.39
N SER A 285 -9.48 6.10 10.80
CA SER A 285 -8.48 7.17 10.68
C SER A 285 -8.10 7.48 9.22
N TYR A 286 -8.02 6.45 8.38
CA TYR A 286 -7.87 6.58 6.92
C TYR A 286 -9.03 7.38 6.32
N ALA A 287 -10.27 7.00 6.65
CA ALA A 287 -11.47 7.70 6.16
C ALA A 287 -11.52 9.17 6.63
N ILE A 288 -11.17 9.44 7.90
CA ILE A 288 -11.09 10.81 8.42
C ILE A 288 -10.08 11.64 7.62
N MET A 289 -8.90 11.10 7.31
CA MET A 289 -7.89 11.79 6.52
C MET A 289 -8.37 12.09 5.09
N PHE A 290 -9.10 11.16 4.47
CA PHE A 290 -9.67 11.32 3.13
C PHE A 290 -10.76 12.40 3.10
N ILE A 291 -11.71 12.33 4.04
CA ILE A 291 -12.77 13.33 4.19
C ILE A 291 -12.17 14.71 4.47
N THR A 292 -11.10 14.78 5.27
CA THR A 292 -10.40 16.05 5.53
C THR A 292 -9.89 16.68 4.24
N LYS A 293 -9.31 15.90 3.30
CA LYS A 293 -8.89 16.43 1.99
C LYS A 293 -10.06 17.04 1.24
N TRP A 294 -11.18 16.33 1.18
CA TRP A 294 -12.33 16.75 0.41
C TRP A 294 -13.02 17.97 1.01
N LEU A 295 -13.09 18.06 2.34
CA LEU A 295 -13.60 19.26 3.01
C LEU A 295 -12.72 20.48 2.72
N LEU A 296 -11.39 20.33 2.74
CA LEU A 296 -10.47 21.40 2.37
C LEU A 296 -10.59 21.76 0.88
N ALA A 297 -10.78 20.77 0.00
CA ALA A 297 -11.04 21.01 -1.42
C ALA A 297 -12.34 21.80 -1.62
N VAL A 298 -13.40 21.51 -0.87
CA VAL A 298 -14.65 22.30 -0.93
C VAL A 298 -14.44 23.75 -0.51
N VAL A 299 -13.62 24.01 0.51
CA VAL A 299 -13.28 25.38 0.93
C VAL A 299 -12.54 26.14 -0.18
N VAL A 300 -11.71 25.46 -0.96
CA VAL A 300 -10.86 26.07 -1.99
C VAL A 300 -11.54 26.16 -3.37
N LEU A 301 -12.26 25.12 -3.78
CA LEU A 301 -12.82 24.92 -5.12
C LEU A 301 -14.35 25.05 -5.16
N GLY A 302 -15.00 25.17 -4.01
CA GLY A 302 -16.45 25.21 -3.89
C GLY A 302 -17.12 23.83 -3.80
N ARG A 303 -18.45 23.84 -3.65
CA ARG A 303 -19.23 22.62 -3.34
C ARG A 303 -19.15 21.53 -4.41
N GLN A 304 -18.90 21.89 -5.67
CA GLN A 304 -18.80 20.94 -6.78
C GLN A 304 -17.66 19.93 -6.62
N ALA A 305 -16.56 20.33 -5.95
CA ALA A 305 -15.42 19.47 -5.68
C ALA A 305 -15.80 18.21 -4.90
N PHE A 306 -16.77 18.31 -3.97
CA PHE A 306 -17.25 17.12 -3.25
C PHE A 306 -17.97 16.14 -4.17
N GLY A 307 -18.80 16.63 -5.09
CA GLY A 307 -19.50 15.80 -6.06
C GLY A 307 -18.55 15.07 -7.01
N GLU A 308 -17.52 15.77 -7.51
CA GLU A 308 -16.46 15.18 -8.34
C GLU A 308 -15.64 14.14 -7.58
N ALA A 309 -15.28 14.41 -6.32
CA ALA A 309 -14.59 13.45 -5.47
C ALA A 309 -15.42 12.18 -5.24
N MET A 310 -16.72 12.33 -4.96
CA MET A 310 -17.64 11.21 -4.79
C MET A 310 -17.83 10.41 -6.08
N LYS A 311 -17.90 11.07 -7.24
CA LYS A 311 -17.96 10.40 -8.55
C LYS A 311 -16.70 9.57 -8.79
N ALA A 312 -15.52 10.15 -8.58
CA ALA A 312 -14.24 9.45 -8.72
C ALA A 312 -14.13 8.26 -7.73
N ALA A 313 -14.64 8.39 -6.51
CA ALA A 313 -14.69 7.29 -5.55
C ALA A 313 -15.65 6.17 -6.01
N GLY A 314 -16.82 6.53 -6.55
CA GLY A 314 -17.78 5.57 -7.11
C GLY A 314 -17.23 4.79 -8.31
N GLU A 315 -16.44 5.45 -9.17
CA GLU A 315 -15.76 4.81 -10.30
C GLU A 315 -14.80 3.71 -9.82
N ARG A 316 -14.05 3.91 -8.73
CA ARG A 316 -13.12 2.91 -8.18
C ARG A 316 -13.80 1.68 -7.59
N VAL A 317 -15.05 1.83 -7.16
CA VAL A 317 -15.89 0.72 -6.67
C VAL A 317 -16.44 -0.04 -7.86
N GLY A 318 -17.25 0.60 -8.72
CA GLY A 318 -18.09 -0.10 -9.69
C GLY A 318 -18.09 0.49 -11.09
N GLY A 319 -17.08 1.26 -11.47
CA GLY A 319 -16.94 1.82 -12.81
C GLY A 319 -16.79 0.75 -13.90
N ALA A 320 -17.09 1.12 -15.14
CA ALA A 320 -16.94 0.24 -16.30
C ALA A 320 -15.49 -0.24 -16.44
N VAL A 321 -15.33 -1.52 -16.78
CA VAL A 321 -14.04 -2.11 -17.16
C VAL A 321 -14.24 -2.98 -18.38
N TYR A 322 -13.19 -3.14 -19.17
CA TYR A 322 -13.27 -3.85 -20.45
C TYR A 322 -12.51 -5.18 -20.39
N LEU A 323 -12.93 -6.15 -21.22
CA LEU A 323 -12.30 -7.47 -21.26
C LEU A 323 -10.89 -7.42 -21.88
N GLY A 324 -10.63 -6.42 -22.73
CA GLY A 324 -9.31 -6.14 -23.29
C GLY A 324 -8.63 -4.93 -22.66
N ASN A 325 -7.79 -4.26 -23.44
CA ASN A 325 -6.94 -3.16 -22.98
C ASN A 325 -7.47 -1.78 -23.39
N THR A 326 -8.56 -1.73 -24.17
CA THR A 326 -9.13 -0.51 -24.72
C THR A 326 -10.61 -0.39 -24.37
N ASN A 327 -11.15 0.81 -24.45
CA ASN A 327 -12.59 1.08 -24.34
C ASN A 327 -13.39 0.62 -25.58
N LEU A 328 -12.72 0.13 -26.62
CA LEU A 328 -13.33 -0.52 -27.78
C LEU A 328 -13.61 -2.01 -27.54
N ASP A 329 -12.96 -2.60 -26.54
CA ASP A 329 -13.20 -3.98 -26.16
C ASP A 329 -14.56 -4.11 -25.45
N PRO A 330 -15.19 -5.31 -25.45
CA PRO A 330 -16.47 -5.50 -24.77
C PRO A 330 -16.37 -5.18 -23.27
N GLU A 331 -17.35 -4.43 -22.75
CA GLU A 331 -17.47 -4.16 -21.32
C GLU A 331 -17.66 -5.48 -20.56
N ALA A 332 -16.91 -5.65 -19.48
CA ALA A 332 -17.04 -6.78 -18.61
C ALA A 332 -18.35 -6.68 -17.82
N SER A 333 -19.15 -7.76 -17.84
CA SER A 333 -20.30 -7.88 -16.94
C SER A 333 -19.89 -7.80 -15.47
N GLY A 334 -20.83 -7.51 -14.57
CA GLY A 334 -20.54 -7.42 -13.12
C GLY A 334 -19.85 -8.66 -12.55
N ILE A 335 -20.25 -9.87 -12.99
CA ILE A 335 -19.61 -11.13 -12.57
C ILE A 335 -18.17 -11.23 -13.10
N GLN A 336 -17.93 -10.82 -14.35
CA GLN A 336 -16.60 -10.85 -14.95
C GLN A 336 -15.66 -9.84 -14.27
N ARG A 337 -16.15 -8.64 -13.95
CA ARG A 337 -15.40 -7.64 -13.18
C ARG A 337 -15.05 -8.16 -11.79
N PHE A 338 -16.04 -8.69 -11.06
CA PHE A 338 -15.86 -9.25 -9.72
C PHE A 338 -14.82 -10.38 -9.70
N LEU A 339 -14.99 -11.40 -10.55
CA LEU A 339 -14.06 -12.53 -10.63
C LEU A 339 -12.69 -12.08 -11.14
N GLY A 340 -12.66 -11.18 -12.12
CA GLY A 340 -11.43 -10.62 -12.68
C GLY A 340 -10.62 -9.84 -11.65
N ALA A 341 -11.26 -9.03 -10.79
CA ALA A 341 -10.60 -8.28 -9.73
C ALA A 341 -9.80 -9.22 -8.80
N VAL A 342 -10.35 -10.39 -8.46
CA VAL A 342 -9.67 -11.37 -7.61
C VAL A 342 -8.63 -12.17 -8.39
N ILE A 343 -9.01 -12.76 -9.53
CA ILE A 343 -8.19 -13.72 -10.27
C ILE A 343 -6.99 -13.04 -10.96
N ARG A 344 -7.16 -11.81 -11.47
CA ARG A 344 -6.04 -11.06 -12.08
C ARG A 344 -4.96 -10.72 -11.05
N ASN A 345 -5.36 -10.35 -9.84
CA ASN A 345 -4.44 -10.10 -8.73
C ASN A 345 -3.75 -11.39 -8.26
N GLN A 346 -4.48 -12.50 -8.09
CA GLN A 346 -3.87 -13.80 -7.75
C GLN A 346 -2.89 -14.26 -8.82
N GLY A 347 -3.28 -14.15 -10.09
CA GLY A 347 -2.44 -14.54 -11.22
C GLY A 347 -1.13 -13.77 -11.31
N SER A 348 -1.09 -12.54 -10.81
CA SER A 348 0.13 -11.70 -10.84
C SER A 348 1.20 -12.15 -9.83
N LEU A 349 0.88 -13.06 -8.91
CA LEU A 349 1.88 -13.74 -8.08
C LEU A 349 2.75 -14.71 -8.89
N PHE A 350 2.29 -15.15 -10.05
CA PHE A 350 3.02 -16.10 -10.90
C PHE A 350 3.76 -15.36 -12.02
N PRO A 351 5.08 -15.58 -12.19
CA PRO A 351 5.90 -14.85 -13.16
C PRO A 351 5.49 -15.10 -14.62
N PHE A 352 4.79 -16.20 -14.90
CA PHE A 352 4.36 -16.60 -16.24
C PHE A 352 2.93 -16.15 -16.58
N ARG A 353 2.40 -15.14 -15.89
CA ARG A 353 0.99 -14.72 -16.04
C ARG A 353 0.58 -14.43 -17.49
N ASN A 354 1.46 -13.86 -18.30
CA ASN A 354 1.16 -13.52 -19.71
C ASN A 354 0.83 -14.74 -20.57
N THR A 355 1.33 -15.93 -20.21
CA THR A 355 1.03 -17.19 -20.91
C THR A 355 -0.04 -18.01 -20.21
N MET A 356 -0.49 -17.60 -19.03
CA MET A 356 -1.52 -18.28 -18.24
C MET A 356 -2.89 -17.65 -18.47
N GLY A 357 -3.88 -18.45 -18.90
CA GLY A 357 -5.28 -18.04 -18.87
C GLY A 357 -5.78 -17.75 -17.44
N MET A 358 -6.88 -16.98 -17.29
CA MET A 358 -7.47 -16.66 -15.98
C MET A 358 -7.76 -17.91 -15.13
N GLY A 359 -8.32 -18.97 -15.74
CA GLY A 359 -8.60 -20.22 -15.03
C GLY A 359 -7.34 -20.91 -14.50
N ALA A 360 -6.26 -20.94 -15.28
CA ALA A 360 -4.99 -21.53 -14.86
C ALA A 360 -4.40 -20.80 -13.64
N ALA A 361 -4.44 -19.46 -13.62
CA ALA A 361 -3.98 -18.68 -12.48
C ALA A 361 -4.76 -19.00 -11.19
N ALA A 362 -6.09 -19.09 -11.27
CA ALA A 362 -6.94 -19.45 -10.14
C ALA A 362 -6.65 -20.87 -9.64
N ILE A 363 -6.53 -21.84 -10.55
CA ILE A 363 -6.20 -23.24 -10.22
C ILE A 363 -4.83 -23.33 -9.55
N SER A 364 -3.81 -22.64 -10.07
CA SER A 364 -2.47 -22.63 -9.48
C SER A 364 -2.47 -22.05 -8.07
N PHE A 365 -3.19 -20.96 -7.83
CA PHE A 365 -3.33 -20.37 -6.49
C PHE A 365 -4.00 -21.35 -5.52
N LEU A 366 -5.13 -21.94 -5.92
CA LEU A 366 -5.86 -22.93 -5.11
C LEU A 366 -5.03 -24.19 -4.86
N ALA A 367 -4.27 -24.66 -5.84
CA ALA A 367 -3.39 -25.82 -5.70
C ALA A 367 -2.29 -25.55 -4.67
N VAL A 368 -1.64 -24.38 -4.71
CA VAL A 368 -0.63 -23.99 -3.71
C VAL A 368 -1.25 -23.93 -2.31
N LEU A 369 -2.43 -23.32 -2.17
CA LEU A 369 -3.13 -23.26 -0.88
C LEU A 369 -3.51 -24.66 -0.38
N PHE A 370 -4.03 -25.51 -1.25
CA PHE A 370 -4.37 -26.90 -0.94
C PHE A 370 -3.14 -27.67 -0.46
N VAL A 371 -2.01 -27.57 -1.16
CA VAL A 371 -0.74 -28.20 -0.74
C VAL A 371 -0.32 -27.69 0.64
N CYS A 372 -0.38 -26.37 0.88
CA CYS A 372 -0.04 -25.78 2.17
C CYS A 372 -0.91 -26.32 3.32
N LEU A 373 -2.23 -26.45 3.09
CA LEU A 373 -3.16 -27.00 4.08
C LEU A 373 -2.98 -28.52 4.26
N ALA A 374 -2.73 -29.26 3.18
CA ALA A 374 -2.44 -30.68 3.23
C ALA A 374 -1.16 -30.97 4.03
N LEU A 375 -0.10 -30.18 3.85
CA LEU A 375 1.13 -30.28 4.64
C LEU A 375 0.87 -30.05 6.13
N ILE A 376 0.04 -29.07 6.49
CA ILE A 376 -0.36 -28.85 7.88
C ILE A 376 -1.16 -30.08 8.39
N TYR A 377 -2.14 -30.55 7.64
CA TYR A 377 -2.99 -31.67 8.04
C TYR A 377 -2.19 -32.97 8.27
N LEU A 378 -1.28 -33.30 7.35
CA LEU A 378 -0.48 -34.52 7.39
C LEU A 378 0.60 -34.48 8.48
N PHE A 379 1.17 -33.30 8.75
CA PHE A 379 2.35 -33.17 9.62
C PHE A 379 2.10 -32.39 10.92
N ARG A 380 0.86 -32.05 11.24
CA ARG A 380 0.52 -31.40 12.53
C ARG A 380 0.91 -32.27 13.73
N SER A 381 1.23 -31.59 14.83
CA SER A 381 1.44 -32.24 16.14
C SER A 381 0.14 -32.85 16.67
N LYS A 382 0.24 -33.86 17.55
CA LYS A 382 -0.94 -34.43 18.24
C LYS A 382 -1.72 -33.40 19.06
N GLN A 383 -1.05 -32.38 19.60
CA GLN A 383 -1.64 -31.27 20.35
C GLN A 383 -1.92 -30.05 19.44
N PHE A 384 -2.35 -30.28 18.21
CA PHE A 384 -2.56 -29.22 17.23
C PHE A 384 -3.62 -28.21 17.71
N ASP A 385 -3.23 -26.93 17.69
CA ASP A 385 -4.13 -25.80 17.93
C ASP A 385 -4.32 -24.99 16.64
N GLY A 386 -5.54 -25.06 16.10
CA GLY A 386 -5.92 -24.39 14.86
C GLY A 386 -6.18 -22.89 15.00
N ARG A 387 -6.16 -22.31 16.21
CA ARG A 387 -6.45 -20.88 16.43
C ARG A 387 -5.55 -19.97 15.60
N LEU A 388 -4.25 -20.23 15.62
CA LEU A 388 -3.28 -19.45 14.85
C LEU A 388 -3.56 -19.51 13.34
N LEU A 389 -3.83 -20.72 12.81
CA LEU A 389 -4.17 -20.91 11.40
C LEU A 389 -5.39 -20.09 11.01
N LEU A 390 -6.47 -20.17 11.80
CA LEU A 390 -7.70 -19.42 11.52
C LEU A 390 -7.46 -17.91 11.55
N LEU A 391 -6.77 -17.39 12.57
CA LEU A 391 -6.46 -15.95 12.68
C LEU A 391 -5.61 -15.45 11.52
N ILE A 392 -4.64 -16.24 11.07
CA ILE A 392 -3.80 -15.90 9.92
C ILE A 392 -4.58 -15.93 8.61
N LEU A 393 -5.48 -16.91 8.41
CA LEU A 393 -6.37 -16.94 7.26
C LEU A 393 -7.34 -15.74 7.27
N MET A 394 -7.85 -15.34 8.43
CA MET A 394 -8.72 -14.16 8.56
C MET A 394 -8.01 -12.87 8.13
N ILE A 395 -6.80 -12.61 8.63
CA ILE A 395 -6.05 -11.41 8.20
C ILE A 395 -5.56 -11.52 6.75
N GLY A 396 -5.20 -12.73 6.31
CA GLY A 396 -4.84 -13.03 4.93
C GLY A 396 -5.99 -12.88 3.94
N ALA A 397 -7.24 -12.83 4.40
CA ALA A 397 -8.42 -12.60 3.57
C ALA A 397 -8.67 -11.11 3.26
N VAL A 398 -8.12 -10.19 4.06
CA VAL A 398 -8.31 -8.73 3.92
C VAL A 398 -8.00 -8.18 2.51
N PRO A 399 -6.87 -8.52 1.85
CA PRO A 399 -6.63 -8.03 0.49
C PRO A 399 -7.72 -8.46 -0.51
N TYR A 400 -8.32 -9.63 -0.34
CA TYR A 400 -9.40 -10.10 -1.22
C TYR A 400 -10.71 -9.37 -0.96
N LEU A 401 -11.03 -9.08 0.30
CA LEU A 401 -12.17 -8.20 0.63
C LEU A 401 -11.98 -6.81 0.00
N ARG A 402 -10.76 -6.28 0.03
CA ARG A 402 -10.41 -5.03 -0.63
C ARG A 402 -10.62 -5.11 -2.15
N TYR A 403 -10.18 -6.19 -2.81
CA TYR A 403 -10.40 -6.37 -4.25
C TYR A 403 -11.88 -6.43 -4.61
N ILE A 404 -12.72 -6.96 -3.73
CA ILE A 404 -14.18 -7.01 -3.93
C ILE A 404 -14.80 -5.61 -3.76
N VAL A 405 -14.40 -4.87 -2.72
CA VAL A 405 -14.95 -3.52 -2.45
C VAL A 405 -14.49 -2.51 -3.50
N LEU A 406 -13.27 -2.64 -4.00
CA LEU A 406 -12.68 -1.77 -5.01
C LEU A 406 -12.49 -2.55 -6.33
N GLU A 407 -13.54 -3.21 -6.80
CA GLU A 407 -13.45 -4.17 -7.92
C GLU A 407 -12.99 -3.53 -9.23
N ASN A 408 -13.49 -2.34 -9.58
CA ASN A 408 -13.01 -1.62 -10.76
C ASN A 408 -11.51 -1.33 -10.65
N HIS A 409 -11.08 -0.76 -9.52
CA HIS A 409 -9.68 -0.39 -9.30
C HIS A 409 -8.76 -1.62 -9.31
N ALA A 410 -9.13 -2.67 -8.57
CA ALA A 410 -8.36 -3.91 -8.51
C ALA A 410 -8.31 -4.66 -9.86
N TYR A 411 -9.37 -4.55 -10.67
CA TYR A 411 -9.41 -5.14 -12.01
C TYR A 411 -8.45 -4.44 -12.98
N LEU A 412 -8.40 -3.11 -12.96
CA LEU A 412 -7.54 -2.31 -13.85
C LEU A 412 -6.07 -2.33 -13.40
N HIS A 413 -5.85 -2.21 -12.09
CA HIS A 413 -4.53 -1.98 -11.49
C HIS A 413 -3.89 -3.22 -10.87
N TYR A 414 -4.37 -4.41 -11.24
CA TYR A 414 -3.86 -5.70 -10.76
C TYR A 414 -2.34 -5.88 -10.90
N PHE A 415 -1.68 -5.15 -11.80
CA PHE A 415 -0.23 -5.16 -12.00
C PHE A 415 0.59 -4.57 -10.84
N PHE A 416 -0.05 -3.83 -9.92
CA PHE A 416 0.56 -3.45 -8.65
C PHE A 416 -0.27 -3.75 -7.42
N THR A 417 -1.60 -3.76 -7.52
CA THR A 417 -2.46 -4.02 -6.34
C THR A 417 -2.25 -5.43 -5.80
N TYR A 418 -1.79 -6.37 -6.63
CA TYR A 418 -1.58 -7.76 -6.22
C TYR A 418 -0.57 -7.90 -5.07
N ARG A 419 0.34 -6.92 -4.94
CA ARG A 419 1.37 -6.88 -3.89
C ARG A 419 0.77 -6.79 -2.48
N ALA A 420 -0.50 -6.36 -2.35
CA ALA A 420 -1.25 -6.41 -1.10
C ALA A 420 -1.40 -7.84 -0.54
N GLN A 421 -1.19 -8.89 -1.37
CA GLN A 421 -1.17 -10.28 -0.93
C GLN A 421 0.08 -10.66 -0.11
N LEU A 422 1.01 -9.74 0.17
CA LEU A 422 2.18 -10.01 1.02
C LEU A 422 1.78 -10.62 2.37
N VAL A 423 0.68 -10.15 2.98
CA VAL A 423 0.17 -10.72 4.24
C VAL A 423 -0.30 -12.16 4.06
N THR A 424 -1.02 -12.47 2.98
CA THR A 424 -1.51 -13.81 2.67
C THR A 424 -0.35 -14.75 2.44
N VAL A 425 0.60 -14.37 1.59
CA VAL A 425 1.79 -15.17 1.27
C VAL A 425 2.64 -15.41 2.52
N THR A 426 3.00 -14.35 3.23
CA THR A 426 3.82 -14.45 4.45
C THR A 426 3.14 -15.29 5.52
N GLY A 427 1.83 -15.07 5.73
CA GLY A 427 1.03 -15.78 6.71
C GLY A 427 0.91 -17.27 6.42
N VAL A 428 0.55 -17.64 5.18
CA VAL A 428 0.43 -19.03 4.75
C VAL A 428 1.77 -19.76 4.85
N LEU A 429 2.86 -19.15 4.35
CA LEU A 429 4.20 -19.72 4.48
C LEU A 429 4.57 -19.97 5.96
N PHE A 430 4.27 -19.01 6.83
CA PHE A 430 4.56 -19.13 8.25
C PHE A 430 3.79 -20.28 8.91
N VAL A 431 2.46 -20.37 8.74
CA VAL A 431 1.67 -21.45 9.37
C VAL A 431 1.97 -22.82 8.79
N THR A 432 2.26 -22.91 7.49
CA THR A 432 2.64 -24.18 6.86
C THR A 432 3.95 -24.70 7.42
N TYR A 433 4.94 -23.82 7.61
CA TYR A 433 6.18 -24.21 8.25
C TYR A 433 5.97 -24.55 9.73
N GLU A 434 5.37 -23.64 10.49
CA GLU A 434 5.31 -23.70 11.95
C GLU A 434 4.41 -24.84 12.46
N LEU A 435 3.25 -25.03 11.84
CA LEU A 435 2.26 -26.03 12.25
C LEU A 435 2.42 -27.37 11.53
N GLY A 436 3.15 -27.42 10.41
CA GLY A 436 3.39 -28.63 9.61
C GLY A 436 4.86 -29.04 9.58
N ILE A 437 5.64 -28.40 8.70
CA ILE A 437 7.01 -28.83 8.34
C ILE A 437 7.94 -28.96 9.56
N ARG A 438 7.85 -28.03 10.52
CA ARG A 438 8.67 -28.03 11.74
C ARG A 438 8.55 -29.31 12.55
N ASN A 439 7.37 -29.95 12.56
CA ASN A 439 7.14 -31.20 13.29
C ASN A 439 7.81 -32.41 12.63
N ILE A 440 8.01 -32.39 11.31
CA ILE A 440 8.78 -33.42 10.60
C ILE A 440 10.24 -33.38 11.07
N LEU A 441 10.80 -32.17 11.14
CA LEU A 441 12.19 -31.95 11.54
C LEU A 441 12.45 -32.32 13.01
N ARG A 442 11.45 -32.14 13.87
CA ARG A 442 11.53 -32.55 15.29
C ARG A 442 11.45 -34.06 15.50
N LYS A 443 10.72 -34.80 14.66
CA LYS A 443 10.64 -36.28 14.74
C LYS A 443 11.94 -36.98 14.31
N LYS A 444 12.81 -36.29 13.58
CA LYS A 444 14.10 -36.81 13.08
C LYS A 444 15.28 -36.54 14.03
N LYS A 445 15.07 -35.76 15.09
CA LYS A 445 16.02 -35.56 16.19
C LYS A 445 15.51 -36.35 17.39
#